data_AF-A0A972G603-F1
#
_entry.id   AF-A0A972G603-F1
#
_cell.length_a   1.000
_cell.length_b   1.000
_cell.length_c   1.000
_cell.angle_alpha   90.00
_cell.angle_beta   90.00
_cell.angle_gamma   90.00
#
_symmetry.space_group_name_H-M   'P 1'
#
loop_
_entity.id
_entity.type
_entity.pdbx_description
1 polymer ?
#
loop_
_entity_poly.entity_id
_entity_poly.type
_entity_poly.pdbx_seq_one_letter_code
_entity_poly.pdbx_strand_id
1 'polypeptide(L)'
;MAILGRAEIKERTANGDLKIEPFNEERIEPASYDCQLGDVLAASVGRVKWSDGNEFILESNSWASIASEEQFELPNDVCASYGIRSGLARRGVIAFGGPQIDPGYAGRIRVS
;
A
#
# COMPACT_ATOMS: atom_id res chain seq x y z
N MET A 1 -14.63 9.90 -13.15
CA MET A 1 -13.82 8.99 -12.31
C MET A 1 -14.64 8.71 -11.06
N ALA A 2 -14.98 7.45 -10.79
CA ALA A 2 -15.73 7.05 -9.61
C ALA A 2 -14.80 6.31 -8.64
N ILE A 3 -15.03 6.44 -7.34
CA ILE A 3 -14.28 5.70 -6.32
C ILE A 3 -15.01 4.38 -6.05
N LEU A 4 -14.27 3.28 -5.97
CA LEU A 4 -14.82 1.98 -5.61
C LEU A 4 -15.16 1.96 -4.12
N GLY A 5 -16.43 1.73 -3.79
CA GLY A 5 -16.88 1.55 -2.41
C GLY A 5 -16.55 0.15 -1.88
N ARG A 6 -16.68 -0.04 -0.55
CA ARG A 6 -16.50 -1.33 0.13
C ARG A 6 -17.16 -2.51 -0.58
N ALA A 7 -18.42 -2.36 -0.99
CA ALA A 7 -19.19 -3.43 -1.63
C ALA A 7 -18.55 -3.85 -2.96
N GLU A 8 -18.16 -2.87 -3.78
CA GLU A 8 -17.52 -3.08 -5.07
C GLU A 8 -16.13 -3.70 -4.92
N ILE A 9 -15.32 -3.22 -3.97
CA ILE A 9 -14.00 -3.80 -3.66
C ILE A 9 -14.16 -5.28 -3.26
N LYS A 10 -15.13 -5.60 -2.40
CA LYS A 10 -15.42 -6.99 -2.00
C LYS A 10 -15.84 -7.85 -3.19
N GLU A 11 -16.76 -7.37 -4.00
CA GLU A 11 -17.28 -8.10 -5.15
C GLU A 11 -16.18 -8.40 -6.18
N ARG A 12 -15.40 -7.39 -6.55
CA ARG A 12 -14.28 -7.52 -7.49
C ARG A 12 -13.14 -8.37 -6.96
N THR A 13 -12.94 -8.40 -5.65
CA THR A 13 -11.95 -9.32 -5.07
C THR A 13 -12.48 -10.76 -5.05
N ALA A 14 -13.76 -10.96 -4.71
CA ALA A 14 -14.38 -12.27 -4.66
C ALA A 14 -14.49 -12.94 -6.03
N ASN A 15 -14.68 -12.17 -7.10
CA ASN A 15 -14.73 -12.70 -8.47
C ASN A 15 -13.36 -12.80 -9.15
N GLY A 16 -12.28 -12.31 -8.52
CA GLY A 16 -10.91 -12.37 -9.00
C GLY A 16 -10.50 -11.31 -10.04
N ASP A 17 -11.36 -10.33 -10.31
CA ASP A 17 -11.07 -9.18 -11.19
C ASP A 17 -10.02 -8.24 -10.58
N LEU A 18 -10.13 -7.96 -9.28
CA LEU A 18 -9.15 -7.24 -8.48
C LEU A 18 -8.47 -8.24 -7.54
N LYS A 19 -7.15 -8.46 -7.67
CA LYS A 19 -6.45 -9.38 -6.76
C LYS A 19 -5.62 -8.61 -5.74
N ILE A 20 -5.68 -9.09 -4.50
CA ILE A 20 -4.90 -8.60 -3.37
C ILE A 20 -4.38 -9.83 -2.63
N GLU A 21 -3.07 -10.00 -2.51
CA GLU A 21 -2.48 -11.20 -1.91
C GLU A 21 -1.36 -10.82 -0.92
N PRO A 22 -1.50 -11.12 0.39
CA PRO A 22 -2.64 -11.75 1.05
C PRO A 22 -3.85 -10.80 1.20
N PHE A 23 -5.05 -11.29 0.90
CA PHE A 23 -6.29 -10.53 1.13
C PHE A 23 -6.76 -10.65 2.58
N ASN A 24 -7.11 -9.52 3.19
CA ASN A 24 -7.82 -9.48 4.46
C ASN A 24 -9.05 -8.56 4.37
N GLU A 25 -10.24 -9.16 4.43
CA GLU A 25 -11.52 -8.45 4.32
C GLU A 25 -11.74 -7.40 5.42
N GLU A 26 -11.14 -7.59 6.60
CA GLU A 26 -11.24 -6.63 7.72
C GLU A 26 -10.58 -5.29 7.42
N ARG A 27 -9.72 -5.23 6.39
CA ARG A 27 -9.01 -4.01 5.97
C ARG A 27 -9.73 -3.21 4.90
N ILE A 28 -10.88 -3.69 4.44
CA ILE A 28 -11.71 -2.90 3.54
C ILE A 28 -12.37 -1.79 4.34
N GLU A 29 -12.02 -0.57 4.04
CA GLU A 29 -12.61 0.66 4.54
C GLU A 29 -13.81 1.08 3.65
N PRO A 30 -14.54 2.18 3.94
CA PRO A 30 -15.71 2.56 3.14
C PRO A 30 -15.45 2.70 1.64
N ALA A 31 -14.24 3.12 1.26
CA ALA A 31 -13.85 3.37 -0.13
C ALA A 31 -12.33 3.19 -0.36
N SER A 32 -11.68 2.33 0.43
CA SER A 32 -10.25 2.05 0.35
C SER A 32 -9.93 0.68 0.95
N TYR A 33 -8.68 0.24 0.79
CA TYR A 33 -8.13 -0.94 1.43
C TYR A 33 -6.87 -0.55 2.20
N ASP A 34 -6.84 -0.81 3.51
CA ASP A 34 -5.66 -0.53 4.33
C ASP A 34 -4.56 -1.55 4.02
N CYS A 35 -3.40 -1.07 3.55
CA CYS A 35 -2.23 -1.91 3.27
C CYS A 35 -1.37 -2.11 4.52
N GLN A 36 -0.66 -3.23 4.58
CA GLN A 36 0.36 -3.48 5.59
C GLN A 36 1.74 -3.01 5.13
N LEU A 37 2.57 -2.65 6.12
CA LEU A 37 4.01 -2.55 5.91
C LEU A 37 4.55 -3.97 5.69
N GLY A 38 5.14 -4.20 4.52
CA GLY A 38 5.88 -5.43 4.20
C GLY A 38 7.37 -5.21 4.41
N ASP A 39 8.15 -5.06 3.33
CA ASP A 39 9.60 -4.90 3.45
C ASP A 39 10.04 -3.43 3.55
N VAL A 40 11.13 -3.16 4.28
CA VAL A 40 11.94 -1.95 4.10
C VAL A 40 13.09 -2.32 3.16
N LEU A 41 13.15 -1.65 2.01
CA LEU A 41 14.05 -1.94 0.89
C LEU A 41 15.33 -1.09 0.93
N ALA A 42 15.20 0.14 1.42
CA ALA A 42 16.29 1.10 1.56
C ALA A 42 15.93 2.12 2.64
N ALA A 43 16.94 2.70 3.27
CA ALA A 43 16.79 3.80 4.19
C ALA A 43 17.97 4.77 4.03
N SER A 44 17.97 5.87 4.77
CA SER A 44 19.08 6.85 4.76
C SER A 44 20.45 6.23 5.09
N VAL A 45 20.48 5.07 5.76
CA VAL A 45 21.70 4.30 6.06
C VAL A 45 22.16 3.37 4.93
N GLY A 46 21.44 3.34 3.80
CA GLY A 46 21.72 2.48 2.65
C GLY A 46 20.64 1.43 2.40
N ARG A 47 21.00 0.37 1.65
CA ARG A 47 20.08 -0.75 1.40
C ARG A 47 19.89 -1.54 2.70
N VAL A 48 18.63 -1.65 3.12
CA VAL A 48 18.21 -2.45 4.26
C VAL A 48 17.36 -3.58 3.70
N LYS A 49 17.55 -4.81 4.16
CA LYS A 49 16.62 -5.91 3.91
C LYS A 49 16.00 -6.27 5.24
N TRP A 50 14.94 -5.55 5.58
CA TRP A 50 14.14 -5.84 6.77
C TRP A 50 12.85 -6.51 6.30
N SER A 51 12.67 -7.76 6.73
CA SER A 51 11.56 -8.64 6.34
C SER A 51 11.02 -9.48 7.52
N ASP A 52 11.58 -9.29 8.72
CA ASP A 52 11.48 -10.30 9.79
C ASP A 52 10.45 -9.91 10.87
N GLY A 53 9.66 -8.85 10.64
CA GLY A 53 8.60 -8.40 11.55
C GLY A 53 9.09 -7.74 12.86
N ASN A 54 10.40 -7.59 13.05
CA ASN A 54 10.99 -6.87 14.18
C ASN A 54 10.79 -5.35 14.06
N GLU A 55 10.90 -4.57 15.13
CA GLU A 55 10.73 -3.11 15.02
C GLU A 55 11.75 -2.46 14.06
N PHE A 56 11.29 -1.60 13.15
CA PHE A 56 12.14 -0.71 12.35
C PHE A 56 11.99 0.73 12.87
N ILE A 57 13.10 1.31 13.31
CA ILE A 57 13.13 2.68 13.85
C ILE A 57 13.44 3.66 12.71
N LEU A 58 12.46 4.48 12.35
CA LEU A 58 12.65 5.62 11.43
C LEU A 58 13.06 6.85 12.23
N GLU A 59 14.33 7.22 12.13
CA GLU A 59 14.89 8.38 12.81
C GLU A 59 14.32 9.70 12.27
N SER A 60 14.34 10.73 13.10
CA SER A 60 13.94 12.08 12.68
C SER A 60 14.81 12.56 11.52
N ASN A 61 14.20 13.20 10.52
CA ASN A 61 14.86 13.67 9.29
C ASN A 61 15.53 12.57 8.44
N SER A 62 15.06 11.32 8.58
CA SER A 62 15.45 10.20 7.71
C SER A 62 14.32 9.80 6.76
N TRP A 63 14.63 8.92 5.82
CA TRP A 63 13.68 8.35 4.87
C TRP A 63 13.87 6.84 4.78
N ALA A 64 12.80 6.13 4.40
CA ALA A 64 12.82 4.70 4.16
C ALA A 64 11.92 4.35 2.98
N SER A 65 12.47 3.63 2.00
CA SER A 65 11.70 3.01 0.92
C SER A 65 11.13 1.70 1.42
N ILE A 66 9.81 1.58 1.36
CA ILE A 66 9.03 0.45 1.83
C ILE A 66 8.19 -0.16 0.71
N ALA A 67 7.84 -1.43 0.86
CA ALA A 67 6.85 -2.11 0.04
C ALA A 67 5.65 -2.52 0.89
N SER A 68 4.44 -2.48 0.31
CA SER A 68 3.26 -3.10 0.91
C SER A 68 3.49 -4.58 1.13
N GLU A 69 2.88 -5.19 2.15
CA GLU A 69 2.88 -6.65 2.27
C GLU A 69 2.08 -7.29 1.13
N GLU A 70 0.96 -6.66 0.80
CA GLU A 70 0.08 -7.12 -0.25
C GLU A 70 0.66 -6.89 -1.65
N GLN A 71 0.50 -7.88 -2.51
CA GLN A 71 0.65 -7.79 -3.95
C GLN A 71 -0.72 -7.53 -4.58
N PHE A 72 -0.77 -6.58 -5.51
CA PHE A 72 -1.98 -6.16 -6.19
C PHE A 72 -1.92 -6.57 -7.67
N GLU A 73 -3.04 -7.04 -8.21
CA GLU A 73 -3.28 -7.10 -9.66
C GLU A 73 -4.55 -6.30 -9.95
N LEU A 74 -4.40 -5.14 -10.59
CA LEU A 74 -5.51 -4.26 -10.95
C LEU A 74 -6.07 -4.65 -12.33
N PRO A 75 -7.39 -4.65 -12.52
CA PRO A 75 -7.98 -4.81 -13.83
C PRO A 75 -7.74 -3.56 -14.70
N ASN A 76 -7.95 -3.70 -16.01
CA ASN A 76 -7.65 -2.63 -16.98
C ASN A 76 -8.62 -1.43 -16.91
N ASP A 77 -9.72 -1.54 -16.17
CA ASP A 77 -10.71 -0.48 -15.96
C ASP A 77 -10.56 0.25 -14.62
N VAL A 78 -9.60 -0.16 -13.78
CA VAL A 78 -9.36 0.40 -12.44
C VAL A 78 -7.95 0.95 -12.33
N CYS A 79 -7.83 2.24 -12.03
CA CYS A 79 -6.61 2.82 -11.48
C CYS A 79 -6.72 2.92 -9.95
N ALA A 80 -5.59 2.96 -9.26
CA ALA A 80 -5.57 3.19 -7.81
C ALA A 80 -4.67 4.39 -7.46
N SER A 81 -4.83 4.87 -6.24
CA SER A 81 -3.94 5.84 -5.61
C SER A 81 -3.67 5.37 -4.20
N TYR A 82 -2.49 5.64 -3.66
CA TYR A 82 -2.19 5.38 -2.26
C TYR A 82 -2.03 6.68 -1.49
N GLY A 83 -2.24 6.57 -0.18
CA GLY A 83 -2.05 7.67 0.76
C GLY A 83 -1.62 7.11 2.11
N ILE A 84 -1.13 8.00 2.98
CA ILE A 84 -0.76 7.63 4.33
C ILE A 84 -1.98 7.75 5.26
N ARG A 85 -2.12 6.80 6.20
CA ARG A 85 -3.17 6.88 7.22
C ARG A 85 -2.97 8.14 8.06
N SER A 86 -4.06 8.87 8.33
CA SER A 86 -4.04 10.14 9.07
C SER A 86 -3.34 10.05 10.43
N GLY A 87 -3.38 8.89 11.11
CA GLY A 87 -2.66 8.68 12.36
C GLY A 87 -1.13 8.78 12.21
N LEU A 88 -0.56 8.29 11.10
CA LEU A 88 0.87 8.40 10.81
C LEU A 88 1.24 9.81 10.35
N ALA A 89 0.41 10.42 9.50
CA ALA A 89 0.60 11.81 9.05
C ALA A 89 0.69 12.79 10.24
N ARG A 90 -0.21 12.65 11.23
CA ARG A 90 -0.21 13.46 12.45
C ARG A 90 1.01 13.24 13.35
N ARG A 91 1.76 12.16 13.14
CA ARG A 91 3.02 11.85 13.83
C ARG A 91 4.25 12.34 13.06
N GLY A 92 4.07 13.07 11.96
CA GLY A 92 5.16 13.61 11.14
C GLY A 92 5.72 12.64 10.10
N VAL A 93 5.07 11.48 9.89
CA VAL A 93 5.45 10.57 8.80
C VAL A 93 4.84 11.08 7.50
N ILE A 94 5.65 11.12 6.44
CA ILE A 94 5.23 11.57 5.12
C ILE A 94 5.42 10.41 4.16
N ALA A 95 4.37 10.03 3.43
CA ALA A 95 4.49 9.12 2.31
C ALA A 95 4.80 9.93 1.06
N PHE A 96 5.97 9.73 0.47
CA PHE A 96 6.41 10.39 -0.73
C PHE A 96 6.37 9.43 -1.92
N GLY A 97 5.72 9.86 -3.01
CA GLY A 97 5.76 9.16 -4.29
C GLY A 97 4.62 9.53 -5.24
N GLY A 98 4.56 8.85 -6.39
CA GLY A 98 3.62 9.13 -7.47
C GLY A 98 2.16 8.88 -7.07
N PRO A 99 1.22 9.79 -7.40
CA PRO A 99 -0.15 9.74 -6.89
C PRO A 99 -1.01 8.61 -7.49
N GLN A 100 -0.60 8.01 -8.60
CA GLN A 100 -1.40 7.09 -9.40
C GLN A 100 -0.69 5.75 -9.62
N ILE A 101 -1.46 4.68 -9.52
CA ILE A 101 -1.14 3.31 -9.91
C ILE A 101 -1.98 3.00 -11.15
N ASP A 102 -1.31 2.61 -12.23
CA ASP A 102 -1.94 2.44 -13.54
C ASP A 102 -2.86 1.21 -13.60
N PRO A 103 -3.90 1.21 -14.45
CA PRO A 103 -4.68 0.01 -14.74
C PRO A 103 -3.81 -1.11 -15.31
N GLY A 104 -4.14 -2.36 -14.97
CA GLY A 104 -3.32 -3.52 -15.34
C GLY A 104 -2.03 -3.68 -14.52
N TYR A 105 -1.80 -2.82 -13.52
CA TYR A 105 -0.65 -2.95 -12.62
C TYR A 105 -0.65 -4.30 -11.88
N ALA A 106 0.50 -4.96 -11.85
CA ALA A 106 0.73 -6.20 -11.11
C ALA A 106 2.01 -6.07 -10.27
N GLY A 107 1.89 -6.04 -8.94
CA GLY A 107 3.03 -5.96 -8.03
C GLY A 107 2.71 -5.40 -6.64
N ARG A 108 3.76 -5.23 -5.83
CA ARG A 108 3.69 -4.61 -4.50
C ARG A 108 3.87 -3.10 -4.62
N ILE A 109 3.01 -2.35 -3.93
CA ILE A 109 3.06 -0.89 -3.90
C ILE A 109 4.34 -0.48 -3.16
N ARG A 110 5.16 0.37 -3.78
CA ARG A 110 6.38 0.90 -3.17
C ARG A 110 6.23 2.39 -2.89
N VAL A 111 6.62 2.79 -1.68
CA VAL A 111 6.52 4.16 -1.16
C VAL A 111 7.87 4.53 -0.54
N SER A 112 8.26 5.80 -0.53
CA SER A 112 9.49 6.26 0.14
C SER A 112 9.26 7.48 1.02
#